data_AF-A0A971STN4-F1
#
_entry.id   AF-A0A971STN4-F1
#
_cell.length_a   1.000
_cell.length_b   1.000
_cell.length_c   1.000
_cell.angle_alpha   90.00
_cell.angle_beta   90.00
_cell.angle_gamma   90.00
#
_symmetry.space_group_name_H-M   'P 1'
#
loop_
_entity.id
_entity.type
_entity.pdbx_description
1 polymer ?
#
loop_
_entity_poly.entity_id
_entity_poly.type
_entity_poly.pdbx_seq_one_letter_code
_entity_poly.pdbx_strand_id
1 'polypeptide(L)' 'MVIRNFYNEEDLGQGGIISKSRNGEIRKFPAMTVSIAVVLNEKKRYKHFGQASQDAAEIKKYVKGLEGSNYMIDRRGKNR' A
#
# COMPACT_ATOMS: atom_id res chain seq x y z
N MET A 1 -10.74 4.99 -6.95
CA MET A 1 -9.85 3.82 -6.80
C MET A 1 -10.63 2.58 -7.21
N VAL A 2 -10.12 1.79 -8.17
CA VAL A 2 -10.90 0.73 -8.85
C VAL A 2 -11.09 -0.53 -7.99
N ILE A 3 -10.31 -0.71 -6.91
CA ILE A 3 -10.29 -1.97 -6.15
C ILE A 3 -11.66 -2.42 -5.66
N ARG A 4 -12.49 -1.47 -5.18
CA ARG A 4 -13.83 -1.80 -4.65
C ARG A 4 -14.75 -2.39 -5.73
N ASN A 5 -14.54 -2.06 -7.01
CA ASN A 5 -15.35 -2.57 -8.12
C ASN A 5 -15.12 -4.07 -8.40
N PHE A 6 -14.10 -4.68 -7.79
CA PHE A 6 -13.84 -6.12 -7.88
C PHE A 6 -14.49 -6.92 -6.74
N TYR A 7 -15.31 -6.27 -5.90
CA TYR A 7 -16.07 -6.90 -4.83
C TYR A 7 -17.56 -6.74 -5.12
N ASN A 8 -18.35 -7.72 -4.72
CA ASN A 8 -19.81 -7.56 -4.68
C ASN A 8 -20.21 -6.67 -3.48
N GLU A 9 -21.43 -6.16 -3.51
CA GLU A 9 -21.94 -5.25 -2.47
C GLU A 9 -22.06 -5.92 -1.10
N GLU A 10 -22.33 -7.23 -1.04
CA GLU A 10 -22.43 -7.98 0.21
C GLU A 10 -21.08 -8.02 0.95
N ASP A 11 -20.00 -8.39 0.25
CA ASP A 11 -18.63 -8.41 0.76
C ASP A 11 -18.17 -7.01 1.17
N LEU A 12 -18.51 -5.97 0.41
CA LEU A 12 -18.21 -4.60 0.79
C LEU A 12 -18.98 -4.16 2.04
N GLY A 13 -20.26 -4.52 2.14
CA GLY A 13 -21.15 -4.19 3.25
C GLY A 13 -20.71 -4.83 4.56
N GLN A 14 -20.18 -6.05 4.51
CA GLN A 14 -19.60 -6.73 5.67
C GLN A 14 -18.11 -6.41 5.90
N GLY A 15 -17.50 -5.57 5.07
CA GLY A 15 -16.12 -5.11 5.22
C GLY A 15 -15.04 -6.11 4.78
N GLY A 16 -15.38 -7.11 3.98
CA GLY A 16 -14.47 -8.12 3.46
C GLY A 16 -15.17 -9.41 3.03
N ILE A 17 -14.41 -10.33 2.47
CA ILE A 17 -14.89 -11.65 2.05
C ILE A 17 -14.90 -12.59 3.25
N ILE A 18 -16.01 -13.28 3.51
CA ILE A 18 -16.08 -14.37 4.48
C ILE A 18 -16.03 -15.70 3.72
N SER A 19 -15.01 -16.52 3.98
CA SER A 19 -14.85 -17.79 3.27
C SER A 19 -14.15 -18.85 4.11
N LYS A 20 -14.35 -20.12 3.74
CA LYS A 20 -13.71 -21.27 4.37
C LYS A 20 -12.27 -21.40 3.83
N SER A 21 -11.30 -21.28 4.72
CA SER A 21 -9.88 -21.46 4.40
C SER A 21 -9.55 -22.90 4.02
N ARG A 22 -8.36 -23.12 3.45
CA ARG A 22 -7.86 -24.47 3.08
C ARG A 22 -7.80 -25.46 4.25
N ASN A 23 -7.74 -24.96 5.48
CA ASN A 23 -7.71 -25.77 6.70
C ASN A 23 -9.12 -26.03 7.25
N GLY A 24 -10.17 -25.59 6.55
CA GLY A 24 -11.56 -25.75 6.95
C GLY A 24 -12.11 -24.68 7.89
N GLU A 25 -11.28 -23.76 8.37
CA GLU A 25 -11.70 -22.66 9.25
C GLU A 25 -12.38 -21.53 8.46
N ILE A 26 -13.49 -21.00 8.96
CA ILE A 26 -14.10 -19.77 8.43
C ILE A 26 -13.18 -18.59 8.79
N ARG A 27 -12.81 -17.80 7.78
CA ARG A 27 -11.97 -16.61 7.94
C ARG A 27 -12.58 -15.43 7.20
N LYS A 28 -12.34 -14.24 7.76
CA LYS A 28 -12.66 -12.96 7.12
C LYS A 28 -11.40 -12.39 6.48
N PHE A 29 -11.49 -12.03 5.21
CA PHE A 29 -10.45 -11.37 4.44
C PHE A 29 -10.91 -9.95 4.15
N PRO A 30 -10.28 -8.91 4.73
CA PRO A 30 -10.64 -7.52 4.45
C PRO A 30 -10.58 -7.20 2.96
N ALA A 31 -11.33 -6.18 2.54
CA ALA A 31 -11.16 -5.63 1.19
C ALA A 31 -9.69 -5.25 0.97
N MET A 32 -9.14 -5.62 -0.20
CA MET A 32 -7.74 -5.35 -0.51
C MET A 32 -7.46 -3.86 -0.50
N THR A 33 -6.29 -3.49 -0.01
CA THR A 33 -5.79 -2.13 -0.03
C THR A 33 -4.46 -2.06 -0.79
N VAL A 34 -4.08 -0.86 -1.20
CA VAL A 34 -2.79 -0.61 -1.88
C VAL A 34 -2.06 0.52 -1.17
N SER A 35 -0.77 0.28 -0.89
CA SER A 35 0.16 1.25 -0.33
C SER A 35 1.24 1.60 -1.35
N ILE A 36 1.36 2.87 -1.72
CA ILE A 36 2.33 3.35 -2.73
C ILE A 36 3.33 4.30 -2.09
N ALA A 37 4.63 4.02 -2.25
CA ALA A 37 5.71 4.93 -1.88
C ALA A 37 6.37 5.45 -3.15
N VAL A 38 6.51 6.77 -3.26
CA VAL A 38 7.15 7.45 -4.39
C VAL A 38 8.37 8.18 -3.88
N VAL A 39 9.52 7.94 -4.52
CA VAL A 39 10.75 8.70 -4.28
C VAL A 39 11.15 9.43 -5.54
N LEU A 40 11.68 10.64 -5.39
CA LEU A 40 12.06 11.49 -6.50
C LEU A 40 13.58 11.53 -6.62
N ASN A 41 14.11 11.25 -7.81
CA ASN A 41 15.54 11.39 -8.10
C ASN A 41 15.84 12.76 -8.74
N GLU A 42 15.20 13.81 -8.26
CA GLU A 42 15.49 15.18 -8.68
C GLU A 42 16.93 15.57 -8.27
N LYS A 43 17.59 16.42 -9.06
CA LYS A 43 18.96 16.91 -8.81
C LYS A 43 19.99 15.80 -8.56
N LYS A 44 19.80 14.61 -9.14
CA LYS A 44 20.68 13.43 -8.94
C LYS A 44 20.84 13.06 -7.45
N ARG A 45 19.75 13.16 -6.66
CA ARG A 45 19.73 12.81 -5.22
C ARG A 45 20.35 11.45 -4.92
N TYR A 46 20.12 10.46 -5.78
CA TYR A 46 20.60 9.10 -5.60
C TYR A 46 21.82 8.81 -6.48
N LYS A 47 22.88 8.28 -5.87
CA LYS A 47 24.09 7.82 -6.58
C LYS A 47 23.92 6.44 -7.22
N HIS A 48 23.06 5.61 -6.63
CA HIS A 48 22.71 4.28 -7.15
C HIS A 48 21.30 3.88 -6.70
N PHE A 49 20.68 2.94 -7.41
CA PHE A 49 19.29 2.53 -7.20
C PHE A 49 18.99 2.01 -5.77
N GLY A 50 19.99 1.42 -5.11
CA GLY A 50 19.84 0.94 -3.73
C GLY A 50 19.40 2.02 -2.73
N GLN A 51 19.87 3.26 -2.90
CA GLN A 51 19.47 4.38 -2.01
C GLN A 51 17.99 4.75 -2.20
N ALA A 52 17.54 4.81 -3.46
CA ALA A 52 16.13 5.04 -3.77
C ALA A 52 15.23 3.91 -3.24
N SER A 53 15.68 2.66 -3.36
CA SER A 53 14.98 1.48 -2.84
C SER A 53 14.83 1.53 -1.32
N GLN A 54 15.90 1.91 -0.61
CA GLN A 54 15.89 2.06 0.85
C GLN A 54 14.88 3.13 1.29
N ASP A 55 14.95 4.34 0.72
CA ASP A 55 14.01 5.42 1.04
C ASP A 55 12.55 5.01 0.76
N ALA A 56 12.30 4.36 -0.38
CA ALA A 56 10.99 3.86 -0.74
C ALA A 56 10.50 2.77 0.23
N ALA A 57 11.39 1.90 0.73
CA ALA A 57 11.06 0.85 1.68
C ALA A 57 10.66 1.44 3.05
N GLU A 58 11.38 2.44 3.53
CA GLU A 58 11.04 3.16 4.77
C GLU A 58 9.64 3.80 4.68
N ILE A 59 9.39 4.55 3.60
CA ILE A 59 8.08 5.17 3.35
C ILE A 59 7.01 4.10 3.21
N LYS A 60 7.27 3.01 2.48
CA LYS A 60 6.32 1.91 2.29
C LYS A 60 5.97 1.24 3.61
N LYS A 61 6.93 1.08 4.53
CA LYS A 61 6.67 0.56 5.88
C LYS A 61 5.68 1.44 6.64
N TYR A 62 5.88 2.77 6.59
CA TYR A 62 4.96 3.72 7.21
C TYR A 62 3.56 3.66 6.56
N VAL A 63 3.48 3.79 5.24
CA VAL A 63 2.20 3.82 4.50
C VAL A 63 1.43 2.50 4.63
N LYS A 64 2.11 1.35 4.79
CA LYS A 64 1.47 0.05 5.06
C LYS A 64 0.89 -0.06 6.48
N GLY A 65 1.31 0.78 7.41
CA GLY A 65 0.75 0.84 8.76
C GLY A 65 -0.53 1.67 8.85
N LEU A 66 -0.89 2.41 7.79
CA LEU A 66 -2.10 3.22 7.74
C LEU A 66 -3.29 2.39 7.26
N GLU A 67 -4.48 2.71 7.78
CA GLU A 67 -5.72 2.06 7.37
C GLU A 67 -6.08 2.42 5.92
N GLY A 68 -6.60 1.44 5.18
CA GLY A 68 -7.07 1.66 3.82
C GLY A 68 -5.95 1.78 2.80
N SER A 69 -6.27 2.40 1.67
CA SER A 69 -5.32 2.57 0.58
C SER A 69 -4.68 3.94 0.63
N ASN A 70 -3.35 3.97 0.66
CA ASN A 70 -2.59 5.17 0.95
C ASN A 70 -1.41 5.32 -0.01
N TYR A 71 -0.97 6.55 -0.22
CA TYR A 71 0.27 6.82 -0.93
C TYR A 71 1.04 7.96 -0.27
N MET A 72 2.36 7.95 -0.44
CA MET A 72 3.21 9.04 0.01
C MET A 72 4.33 9.32 -0.98
N ILE A 73 4.56 10.60 -1.25
CA ILE A 73 5.67 11.08 -2.07
C ILE A 73 6.74 11.66 -1.16
N ASP A 74 7.97 11.19 -1.30
CA ASP A 74 9.11 11.73 -0.57
C ASP A 74 9.41 13.16 -1.01
N ARG A 75 9.31 14.11 -0.07
CA ARG A 75 9.61 15.52 -0.28
C ARG A 75 10.95 15.94 0.36
N ARG A 76 11.67 15.02 1.01
CA ARG A 76 12.99 15.28 1.58
C ARG A 76 13.94 15.64 0.42
N GLY A 77 14.43 16.88 0.36
CA GLY A 77 15.31 17.34 -0.73
C GLY A 77 14.70 18.35 -1.70
N LYS A 78 13.41 18.70 -1.59
CA LYS A 78 12.80 19.76 -2.41
C LYS A 78 13.36 21.17 -2.11
N ASN A 79 13.97 21.38 -0.94
CA ASN A 79 14.47 22.66 -0.43
C ASN A 79 16.01 22.74 -0.30
N ARG A 80 16.77 21.95 -1.06
CA ARG A 80 18.23 22.13 -1.17
C ARG A 80 18.58 22.58 -2.58
#